data_AF-T0LJ28-F1
#
_entry.id   AF-T0LJ28-F1
#
_cell.length_a   1.000
_cell.length_b   1.000
_cell.length_c   1.000
_cell.angle_alpha   90.00
_cell.angle_beta   90.00
_cell.angle_gamma   90.00
#
_symmetry.space_group_name_H-M   'P 1'
#
loop_
_entity.id
_entity.type
_entity.pdbx_description
1 polymer ?
#
loop_
_entity_poly.entity_id
_entity_poly.type
_entity_poly.pdbx_seq_one_letter_code
_entity_poly.pdbx_strand_id
1 'polypeptide(L)'
;MKVVRLEKNKEVELDWFKDDGSKTHVLIKFEKLGDNETMVSIKHSGHKPDETGLQDSYSHCEGWSVMLSSLKVFLEYGINLGIGYW
;
A
#
# COMPACT_ATOMS: atom_id res chain seq x y z
N MET A 1 6.66 -11.81 0.60
CA MET A 1 6.08 -10.85 1.58
C MET A 1 5.95 -11.55 2.94
N LYS A 2 6.10 -10.82 4.04
CA LYS A 2 5.87 -11.30 5.41
C LYS A 2 5.03 -10.27 6.18
N VAL A 3 3.97 -10.72 6.84
CA VAL A 3 3.20 -9.86 7.77
C VAL A 3 4.02 -9.67 9.05
N VAL A 4 4.27 -8.41 9.42
CA VAL A 4 4.97 -8.02 10.65
C VAL A 4 3.97 -7.77 11.76
N ARG A 5 2.90 -7.02 11.46
CA ARG A 5 1.84 -6.68 12.42
C ARG A 5 0.49 -6.60 11.72
N LEU A 6 -0.55 -7.05 12.42
CA LEU A 6 -1.93 -6.97 11.96
C LEU A 6 -2.83 -6.60 13.15
N GLU A 7 -3.36 -5.38 13.13
CA GLU A 7 -4.34 -4.91 14.10
C GLU A 7 -5.62 -4.53 13.35
N LYS A 8 -6.68 -5.31 13.56
CA LYS A 8 -7.96 -5.15 12.85
C LYS A 8 -8.46 -3.70 12.97
N ASN A 9 -8.89 -3.14 11.84
CA ASN A 9 -9.43 -1.78 11.72
C ASN A 9 -8.49 -0.65 12.15
N LYS A 10 -7.18 -0.89 12.19
CA LYS A 10 -6.22 0.13 12.60
C LYS A 10 -4.93 0.12 11.80
N GLU A 11 -4.30 -1.04 11.65
CA GLU A 11 -2.95 -1.09 11.08
C GLU A 11 -2.63 -2.44 10.44
N VAL A 12 -1.92 -2.39 9.31
CA VAL A 12 -1.26 -3.53 8.68
C VAL A 12 0.19 -3.14 8.42
N GLU A 13 1.12 -3.95 8.90
CA GLU A 13 2.56 -3.75 8.71
C GLU A 13 3.15 -4.99 8.06
N LEU A 14 3.94 -4.81 7.01
CA LEU A 14 4.48 -5.90 6.21
C LEU A 14 5.88 -5.61 5.68
N ASP A 15 6.70 -6.66 5.65
CA ASP A 15 7.98 -6.68 4.98
C ASP A 15 7.81 -7.24 3.57
N TRP A 16 8.27 -6.48 2.58
CA TRP A 16 8.22 -6.83 1.17
C TRP A 16 9.63 -7.06 0.64
N PHE A 17 9.91 -8.29 0.25
CA PHE A 17 11.19 -8.73 -0.29
C PHE A 17 11.20 -8.63 -1.81
N LYS A 18 12.31 -8.12 -2.36
CA LYS A 18 12.60 -8.14 -3.79
C LYS A 18 13.42 -9.38 -4.16
N ASP A 19 13.50 -9.67 -5.45
CA ASP A 19 14.23 -10.83 -5.97
C ASP A 19 15.74 -10.78 -5.67
N ASP A 20 16.30 -9.58 -5.52
CA ASP A 20 17.70 -9.36 -5.13
C ASP A 20 17.96 -9.57 -3.62
N GLY A 21 16.94 -10.00 -2.86
CA GLY A 21 17.01 -10.20 -1.42
C GLY A 21 16.91 -8.91 -0.60
N SER A 22 16.84 -7.74 -1.24
CA SER A 22 16.59 -6.48 -0.54
C SER A 22 15.17 -6.44 0.02
N LYS A 23 15.01 -5.69 1.12
CA LYS A 23 13.77 -5.60 1.87
C LYS A 23 13.27 -4.17 1.93
N THR A 24 12.01 -4.00 1.54
CA THR A 24 11.24 -2.77 1.78
C THR A 24 10.17 -3.04 2.83
N HIS A 25 9.60 -1.97 3.37
CA HIS A 25 8.67 -2.03 4.47
C HIS A 25 7.43 -1.20 4.16
N VAL A 26 6.25 -1.75 4.40
CA VAL A 26 4.98 -1.09 4.13
C VAL A 26 4.16 -1.04 5.40
N LEU A 27 3.66 0.15 5.70
CA LEU A 27 2.76 0.44 6.80
C LEU A 27 1.48 1.06 6.23
N ILE A 28 0.36 0.37 6.45
CA ILE A 28 -0.98 0.85 6.10
C ILE A 28 -1.71 1.16 7.40
N LYS A 29 -2.23 2.38 7.51
CA LYS A 29 -2.99 2.86 8.66
C LYS A 29 -4.40 3.24 8.27
N PHE A 30 -5.34 2.95 9.16
CA PHE A 30 -6.75 3.27 9.04
C PHE A 30 -7.15 4.17 10.22
N GLU A 31 -7.54 5.40 9.92
CA GLU A 31 -7.94 6.39 10.92
C GLU A 31 -9.39 6.80 10.67
N LYS A 32 -10.24 6.64 11.68
CA LYS A 32 -11.64 7.08 11.58
C LYS A 32 -11.68 8.61 11.49
N LEU A 33 -12.30 9.16 10.45
CA LEU A 33 -12.56 10.60 10.30
C LEU A 33 -14.00 10.99 10.65
N GLY A 34 -14.93 10.06 10.47
CA GLY A 34 -16.36 10.24 10.74
C GLY A 34 -17.05 8.88 10.79
N ASP A 35 -18.38 8.85 10.94
CA ASP A 35 -19.09 7.58 11.12
C ASP A 35 -19.00 6.63 9.93
N ASN A 36 -18.86 7.17 8.71
CA ASN A 36 -18.70 6.40 7.47
C ASN A 36 -17.45 6.83 6.67
N GLU A 37 -16.48 7.46 7.33
CA GLU A 37 -15.29 8.02 6.67
C GLU A 37 -14.02 7.52 7.36
N THR A 38 -13.06 7.04 6.55
CA THR A 38 -11.77 6.54 7.03
C THR A 38 -10.65 7.13 6.18
N MET A 39 -9.66 7.74 6.83
CA MET A 39 -8.39 8.07 6.20
C MET A 39 -7.55 6.80 6.10
N VAL A 40 -7.10 6.48 4.89
CA VAL A 40 -6.18 5.38 4.63
C VAL A 40 -4.84 5.97 4.24
N SER A 41 -3.82 5.74 5.06
CA SER A 41 -2.46 6.23 4.83
C SER A 41 -1.53 5.06 4.55
N ILE A 42 -0.75 5.13 3.48
CA ILE A 42 0.25 4.12 3.12
C ILE A 42 1.63 4.75 3.13
N LYS A 43 2.56 4.12 3.85
CA LYS A 43 3.98 4.46 3.84
C LYS A 43 4.78 3.26 3.38
N HIS A 44 5.46 3.40 2.25
CA HIS A 44 6.44 2.44 1.73
C HIS A 44 7.84 3.00 1.93
N SER A 45 8.71 2.29 2.63
CA SER A 45 10.09 2.70 2.94
C SER A 45 11.09 1.58 2.67
N GLY A 46 12.38 1.92 2.74
CA GLY A 46 13.48 0.97 2.50
C GLY A 46 13.97 0.94 1.05
N HIS A 47 13.52 1.85 0.20
CA HIS A 47 14.12 2.08 -1.11
C HIS A 47 15.55 2.60 -0.96
N LYS A 48 16.44 2.23 -1.88
CA LYS A 48 17.82 2.71 -1.90
C LYS A 48 17.83 4.22 -2.15
N PRO A 49 18.70 5.00 -1.48
CA PRO A 49 18.82 6.45 -1.69
C PRO A 49 19.68 6.76 -2.94
N ASP A 50 19.35 6.12 -4.06
CA ASP A 50 19.98 6.32 -5.37
C ASP A 50 18.88 6.51 -6.44
N GLU A 51 19.27 6.85 -7.68
CA GLU A 51 18.31 7.12 -8.76
C GLU A 51 17.39 5.93 -9.05
N THR A 52 17.92 4.71 -8.96
CA THR A 52 17.14 3.48 -9.18
C THR A 52 16.11 3.27 -8.07
N GLY A 53 16.50 3.45 -6.81
CA GLY A 53 15.61 3.36 -5.67
C GLY A 53 14.57 4.48 -5.63
N LEU A 54 14.90 5.68 -6.12
CA LEU A 54 13.93 6.76 -6.26
C LEU A 54 12.87 6.43 -7.33
N GLN A 55 13.29 5.97 -8.52
CA GLN A 55 12.36 5.56 -9.57
C GLN A 55 11.46 4.40 -9.11
N ASP A 56 12.03 3.44 -8.42
CA ASP A 56 11.31 2.34 -7.79
C ASP A 56 10.28 2.85 -6.76
N SER A 57 10.62 3.84 -5.93
CA SER A 57 9.68 4.44 -4.99
C SER A 57 8.49 5.13 -5.68
N TYR A 58 8.70 5.76 -6.84
CA TYR A 58 7.63 6.38 -7.61
C TYR A 58 6.71 5.35 -8.25
N SER A 59 7.26 4.26 -8.79
CA SER A 59 6.46 3.15 -9.31
C SER A 59 5.57 2.53 -8.24
N HIS A 60 6.09 2.34 -7.01
CA HIS A 60 5.28 1.86 -5.89
C HIS A 60 4.20 2.89 -5.49
N CYS A 61 4.52 4.19 -5.48
CA CYS A 61 3.55 5.25 -5.20
C CYS A 61 2.38 5.26 -6.19
N GLU A 62 2.68 5.08 -7.49
CA GLU A 62 1.67 4.94 -8.54
C GLU A 62 0.79 3.70 -8.31
N GLY A 63 1.40 2.54 -8.08
CA GLY A 63 0.68 1.29 -7.79
C GLY A 63 -0.25 1.41 -6.59
N TRP A 64 0.20 2.06 -5.50
CA TRP A 64 -0.63 2.31 -4.32
C TRP A 64 -1.80 3.26 -4.62
N SER A 65 -1.60 4.26 -5.47
CA SER A 65 -2.64 5.20 -5.88
C SER A 65 -3.74 4.50 -6.69
N VAL A 66 -3.35 3.59 -7.59
CA VAL A 66 -4.28 2.76 -8.36
C VAL A 66 -5.03 1.79 -7.44
N MET A 67 -4.32 1.15 -6.48
CA MET A 67 -4.94 0.26 -5.50
C MET A 67 -5.99 0.99 -4.67
N LEU A 68 -5.68 2.17 -4.12
CA LEU A 68 -6.62 2.97 -3.33
C LEU A 68 -7.83 3.43 -4.14
N SER A 69 -7.63 3.82 -5.40
CA SER A 69 -8.72 4.19 -6.31
C SER A 69 -9.64 2.98 -6.57
N SER A 70 -9.06 1.80 -6.80
CA SER A 70 -9.81 0.56 -7.01
C SER A 70 -10.56 0.13 -5.76
N LEU A 71 -9.95 0.26 -4.59
CA LEU A 71 -10.59 -0.02 -3.30
C LEU A 71 -11.80 0.90 -3.08
N LYS A 72 -11.67 2.20 -3.38
CA LYS A 72 -12.78 3.15 -3.30
C LYS A 72 -13.93 2.75 -4.23
N VAL A 73 -13.62 2.44 -5.50
CA VAL A 73 -14.63 2.01 -6.47
C VAL A 73 -15.34 0.72 -6.03
N PHE A 74 -14.59 -0.23 -5.48
CA PHE A 74 -15.17 -1.46 -4.94
C PHE A 74 -16.10 -1.19 -3.76
N LEU A 75 -15.69 -0.36 -2.81
CA LEU A 75 -16.50 -0.04 -1.62
C LEU A 75 -17.76 0.77 -1.94
N GLU A 76 -17.70 1.67 -2.92
CA GLU A 76 -18.82 2.57 -3.27
C GLU A 76 -19.79 1.98 -4.29
N TYR A 77 -19.29 1.18 -5.23
CA TYR A 77 -20.09 0.71 -6.37
C TYR A 77 -20.13 -0.82 -6.50
N GLY A 78 -19.41 -1.57 -5.68
CA GLY A 78 -19.32 -3.03 -5.79
C GLY A 78 -18.59 -3.52 -7.04
N ILE A 79 -17.89 -2.62 -7.76
CA ILE A 79 -17.16 -2.95 -8.98
C ILE A 79 -15.71 -3.31 -8.61
N ASN A 80 -15.31 -4.55 -8.90
CA ASN A 80 -13.91 -4.93 -8.85
C ASN A 80 -13.26 -4.57 -10.20
N LEU A 81 -12.40 -3.54 -10.21
CA LEU A 81 -11.70 -3.11 -11.42
C LEU A 81 -10.69 -4.14 -11.94
N GLY A 82 -10.46 -5.24 -11.21
CA GLY A 82 -9.55 -6.29 -11.63
C GLY A 82 -8.13 -5.74 -11.77
N ILE A 83 -7.58 -5.24 -10.66
CA ILE A 83 -6.14 -4.94 -10.53
C ILE A 83 -5.35 -6.26 -10.63
N GLY A 84 -5.31 -6.82 -11.84
CA GLY A 84 -4.67 -8.08 -12.22
C GLY A 84 -3.56 -7.90 -13.24
N TYR A 85 -3.09 -6.67 -13.46
CA TYR A 85 -1.98 -6.39 -14.37
C TYR A 85 -1.03 -5.36 -13.75
N TRP A 86 -0.02 -5.83 -13.03
CA TRP A 86 1.30 -5.21 -12.84
C TRP A 86 2.31 -6.33 -12.54
#